data_AF-A0A3D1X530-F1
#
_entry.id   AF-A0A3D1X530-F1
#
_cell.length_a   1.000
_cell.length_b   1.000
_cell.length_c   1.000
_cell.angle_alpha   90.00
_cell.angle_beta   90.00
_cell.angle_gamma   90.00
#
_symmetry.space_group_name_H-M   'P 1'
#
loop_
_entity.id
_entity.type
_entity.pdbx_description
1 polymer ?
#
loop_
_entity_poly.entity_id
_entity_poly.type
_entity_poly.pdbx_seq_one_letter_code
_entity_poly.pdbx_strand_id
1 'polypeptide(L)'
;KILWCDDDSIKPYFIAAGENLTYTNLRRQISDSLEDKPFPPLPEKLQKHTYFEFGSIEDHFKYRQAVMEAYPCGHYPVFEGYDHMQYQIRDPKGFAEMLAHIAERDCMPELPFIRK
;
A
#
# COMPACT_ATOMS: atom_id res chain seq x y z
N LYS A 1 -16.95 -10.52 -4.22
CA LYS A 1 -17.12 -9.44 -3.22
C LYS A 1 -15.90 -8.56 -3.38
N ILE A 2 -16.03 -7.29 -3.76
CA ILE A 2 -14.88 -6.36 -3.85
C ILE A 2 -14.72 -5.77 -2.44
N LEU A 3 -14.34 -6.61 -1.48
CA LEU A 3 -14.01 -6.17 -0.13
C LEU A 3 -12.55 -6.53 0.06
N TRP A 4 -11.73 -5.50 0.21
CA TRP A 4 -10.26 -5.63 0.23
C TRP A 4 -9.73 -5.87 1.64
N CYS A 5 -10.60 -5.81 2.66
CA CYS A 5 -10.27 -6.09 4.04
C CYS A 5 -11.49 -6.68 4.78
N ASP A 6 -11.26 -7.69 5.62
CA ASP A 6 -12.30 -8.37 6.41
C ASP A 6 -12.62 -7.68 7.75
N ASP A 7 -12.00 -6.53 8.03
CA ASP A 7 -12.24 -5.73 9.21
C ASP A 7 -13.57 -4.96 9.13
N ASP A 8 -14.56 -5.42 9.90
CA ASP A 8 -15.89 -4.82 9.96
C ASP A 8 -15.89 -3.34 10.40
N SER A 9 -14.86 -2.88 11.13
CA SER A 9 -14.79 -1.49 11.59
C SER A 9 -14.49 -0.50 10.45
N ILE A 10 -13.77 -0.94 9.41
CA ILE A 10 -13.40 -0.10 8.25
C ILE A 10 -14.19 -0.46 7.00
N LYS A 11 -14.98 -1.52 7.02
CA LYS A 11 -15.89 -1.91 5.94
C LYS A 11 -16.80 -0.79 5.42
N PRO A 12 -17.37 0.12 6.25
CA PRO A 12 -18.14 1.26 5.73
C PRO A 12 -17.35 2.16 4.79
N TYR A 13 -16.04 2.33 5.04
CA TYR A 13 -15.16 3.11 4.16
C TYR A 13 -15.09 2.49 2.76
N PHE A 14 -14.89 1.18 2.67
CA PHE A 14 -14.82 0.49 1.36
C PHE A 14 -16.17 0.47 0.63
N ILE A 15 -17.29 0.38 1.35
CA ILE A 15 -18.62 0.50 0.74
C ILE A 15 -18.79 1.89 0.12
N ALA A 16 -18.54 2.96 0.89
CA ALA A 16 -18.63 4.33 0.40
C ALA A 16 -17.67 4.60 -0.76
N ALA A 17 -16.43 4.10 -0.68
CA ALA A 17 -15.46 4.19 -1.78
C ALA A 17 -15.96 3.46 -3.04
N GLY A 18 -16.53 2.26 -2.86
CA GLY A 18 -17.11 1.45 -3.93
C GLY A 18 -18.31 2.11 -4.61
N GLU A 19 -19.19 2.77 -3.86
CA GLU A 19 -20.33 3.53 -4.39
C GLU A 19 -19.91 4.70 -5.28
N ASN A 20 -18.70 5.24 -5.06
CA ASN A 20 -18.13 6.31 -5.88
C ASN A 20 -17.36 5.81 -7.12
N LEU A 21 -17.21 4.48 -7.31
CA LEU A 21 -16.51 3.93 -8.47
C LEU A 21 -17.38 4.00 -9.73
N THR A 22 -16.84 4.59 -10.79
CA THR A 22 -17.47 4.55 -12.12
C THR A 22 -17.06 3.31 -12.90
N TYR A 23 -17.83 2.96 -13.93
CA TYR A 23 -17.46 1.88 -14.86
C TYR A 23 -16.09 2.13 -15.50
N THR A 24 -15.72 3.39 -15.76
CA THR A 24 -14.40 3.74 -16.30
C THR A 24 -13.28 3.47 -15.30
N ASN A 25 -13.52 3.68 -13.99
CA ASN A 25 -12.54 3.31 -12.95
C ASN A 25 -12.31 1.79 -12.93
N LEU A 26 -13.40 1.01 -12.92
CA LEU A 26 -13.34 -0.45 -12.91
C LEU A 26 -12.66 -1.00 -14.16
N ARG A 27 -12.99 -0.48 -15.35
CA ARG A 27 -12.34 -0.90 -16.60
C ARG A 27 -10.83 -0.70 -16.54
N ARG A 28 -10.35 0.43 -16.01
CA ARG A 28 -8.91 0.71 -15.88
C ARG A 28 -8.25 -0.28 -14.92
N GLN A 29 -8.80 -0.43 -13.72
CA GLN A 29 -8.28 -1.37 -12.70
C GLN A 29 -8.16 -2.80 -13.24
N ILE A 30 -9.17 -3.27 -13.97
CA ILE A 30 -9.15 -4.60 -14.59
C ILE A 30 -8.13 -4.65 -15.72
N SER A 31 -8.10 -3.64 -16.60
CA SER A 31 -7.20 -3.62 -17.76
C SER A 31 -5.73 -3.71 -17.35
N ASP A 32 -5.35 -3.00 -16.28
CA ASP A 32 -3.98 -3.01 -15.76
C ASP A 32 -3.60 -4.37 -15.14
N SER A 33 -4.60 -5.15 -14.68
CA SER A 33 -4.39 -6.49 -14.08
C SER A 33 -4.35 -7.63 -15.10
N LEU A 34 -4.68 -7.36 -16.37
CA LEU A 34 -4.82 -8.39 -17.42
C LEU A 34 -3.54 -8.61 -18.24
N GLU A 35 -2.51 -7.79 -18.03
CA GLU A 35 -1.28 -7.84 -18.81
C GLU A 35 -0.10 -8.30 -17.94
N ASP A 36 0.57 -9.37 -18.35
CA ASP A 36 1.84 -9.81 -17.74
C ASP A 36 2.98 -8.96 -18.31
N LYS A 37 3.10 -7.74 -17.80
CA LYS A 37 4.11 -6.76 -18.20
C LYS A 37 5.05 -6.46 -17.02
N PRO A 38 6.33 -6.16 -17.29
CA PRO A 38 7.24 -5.75 -16.24
C PRO A 38 6.77 -4.43 -15.61
N PHE A 39 7.13 -4.24 -14.34
CA PHE A 39 6.88 -2.99 -13.64
C PHE A 39 7.52 -1.80 -14.39
N PRO A 40 6.88 -0.61 -14.40
CA PRO A 40 7.46 0.58 -14.99
C PRO A 40 8.82 0.90 -14.36
N PRO A 41 9.85 1.27 -15.15
CA PRO A 41 11.16 1.58 -14.57
C PRO A 41 11.09 2.86 -13.72
N LEU A 42 11.66 2.81 -12.53
CA LEU A 42 11.83 3.98 -11.67
C LEU A 42 13.32 4.35 -11.60
N PRO A 43 13.72 5.62 -11.81
CA PRO A 43 15.10 6.05 -11.64
C PRO A 43 15.60 5.73 -10.22
N GLU A 44 16.86 5.33 -10.08
CA GLU A 44 17.45 4.95 -8.79
C GLU A 44 17.25 6.04 -7.71
N LYS A 45 17.42 7.31 -8.08
CA LYS A 45 17.17 8.44 -7.18
C LYS A 45 15.73 8.47 -6.68
N LEU A 46 14.75 8.15 -7.53
CA LEU A 46 13.36 8.09 -7.12
C LEU A 46 13.12 6.89 -6.22
N GLN A 47 13.65 5.71 -6.56
CA GLN A 47 13.52 4.50 -5.75
C GLN A 47 13.97 4.73 -4.29
N LYS A 48 15.12 5.41 -4.08
CA LYS A 48 15.66 5.71 -2.74
C LYS A 48 14.71 6.51 -1.83
N HIS A 49 13.73 7.19 -2.40
CA HIS A 49 12.73 7.98 -1.68
C HIS A 49 11.32 7.38 -1.80
N THR A 50 11.18 6.16 -2.33
CA THR A 50 9.90 5.47 -2.49
C THR A 50 9.73 4.40 -1.41
N TYR A 51 8.57 4.44 -0.75
CA TYR A 51 8.16 3.47 0.26
C TYR A 51 7.02 2.62 -0.30
N PHE A 52 7.25 1.31 -0.42
CA PHE A 52 6.25 0.32 -0.76
C PHE A 52 5.81 -0.37 0.53
N GLU A 53 4.72 0.11 1.11
CA GLU A 53 4.14 -0.44 2.34
C GLU A 53 3.35 -1.71 2.06
N PHE A 54 3.45 -2.68 2.97
CA PHE A 54 2.68 -3.91 2.91
C PHE A 54 2.10 -4.28 4.27
N GLY A 55 0.85 -4.72 4.29
CA GLY A 55 0.26 -5.43 5.42
C GLY A 55 0.71 -6.90 5.43
N SER A 56 1.12 -7.43 6.59
CA SER A 56 1.64 -8.81 6.65
C SER A 56 0.57 -9.91 6.50
N ILE A 57 -0.71 -9.56 6.66
CA ILE A 57 -1.84 -10.49 6.47
C ILE A 57 -2.66 -10.18 5.21
N GLU A 58 -2.27 -9.17 4.43
CA GLU A 58 -2.91 -8.82 3.17
C GLU A 58 -2.64 -9.89 2.09
N ASP A 59 -3.63 -10.26 1.28
CA ASP A 59 -3.47 -11.23 0.18
C ASP A 59 -2.38 -10.80 -0.83
N HIS A 60 -2.19 -9.50 -1.05
CA HIS A 60 -1.19 -8.97 -1.96
C HIS A 60 0.24 -9.02 -1.41
N PHE A 61 0.45 -9.40 -0.14
CA PHE A 61 1.79 -9.54 0.44
C PHE A 61 2.68 -10.50 -0.37
N LYS A 62 2.09 -11.49 -1.04
CA LYS A 62 2.76 -12.42 -1.95
C LYS A 62 3.56 -11.75 -3.07
N TYR A 63 3.19 -10.53 -3.46
CA TYR A 63 3.86 -9.79 -4.52
C TYR A 63 5.07 -8.97 -4.04
N ARG A 64 5.31 -8.86 -2.73
CA ARG A 64 6.40 -8.07 -2.16
C ARG A 64 7.76 -8.38 -2.77
N GLN A 65 8.06 -9.67 -2.96
CA GLN A 65 9.33 -10.10 -3.53
C GLN A 65 9.53 -9.57 -4.96
N ALA A 66 8.49 -9.63 -5.79
CA ALA A 66 8.55 -9.11 -7.16
C ALA A 66 8.75 -7.59 -7.20
N VAL A 67 8.15 -6.84 -6.26
CA VAL A 67 8.37 -5.39 -6.14
C VAL A 67 9.81 -5.08 -5.70
N MET A 68 10.35 -5.85 -4.75
CA MET A 68 11.75 -5.72 -4.31
C MET A 68 12.75 -5.95 -5.43
N GLU A 69 12.52 -6.97 -6.25
CA GLU A 69 13.35 -7.28 -7.41
C GLU A 69 13.27 -6.18 -8.48
N ALA A 70 12.10 -5.59 -8.68
CA ALA A 70 11.90 -4.50 -9.63
C ALA A 70 12.53 -3.17 -9.17
N TYR A 71 12.51 -2.90 -7.87
CA TYR A 71 12.94 -1.62 -7.29
C TYR A 71 13.94 -1.81 -6.13
N PRO A 72 15.14 -2.35 -6.40
CA PRO A 72 16.07 -2.77 -5.35
C PRO A 72 16.52 -1.65 -4.40
N CYS A 73 16.37 -0.38 -4.78
CA CYS A 73 16.73 0.77 -3.94
C CYS A 73 15.55 1.34 -3.13
N GLY A 74 14.36 0.74 -3.21
CA GLY A 74 13.16 1.16 -2.47
C GLY A 74 13.17 0.76 -1.00
N HIS A 75 12.21 1.29 -0.25
CA HIS A 75 11.93 0.92 1.14
C HIS A 75 10.70 0.02 1.20
N TYR A 76 10.72 -0.99 2.08
CA TYR A 76 9.72 -2.06 2.10
C TYR A 76 9.17 -2.33 3.52
N PRO A 77 8.59 -1.32 4.19
CA PRO A 77 8.03 -1.51 5.53
C PRO A 77 6.89 -2.53 5.49
N VAL A 78 6.88 -3.43 6.47
CA VAL A 78 5.83 -4.44 6.64
C VAL A 78 5.10 -4.16 7.95
N PHE A 79 3.81 -3.86 7.87
CA PHE A 79 2.95 -3.59 9.01
C PHE A 79 2.38 -4.91 9.54
N GLU A 80 2.83 -5.27 10.74
CA GLU A 80 2.54 -6.58 11.32
C GLU A 80 1.11 -6.70 11.80
N GLY A 81 0.39 -7.70 11.28
CA GLY A 81 -1.02 -7.95 11.60
C GLY A 81 -1.98 -6.99 10.91
N TYR A 82 -1.49 -6.16 9.98
CA TYR A 82 -2.32 -5.25 9.19
C TYR A 82 -2.73 -5.87 7.86
N ASP A 83 -3.97 -5.58 7.48
CA ASP A 83 -4.57 -5.88 6.17
C ASP A 83 -4.68 -4.59 5.32
N HIS A 84 -5.24 -4.70 4.11
CA HIS A 84 -5.29 -3.65 3.10
C HIS A 84 -5.77 -2.29 3.65
N MET A 85 -4.88 -1.29 3.57
CA MET A 85 -5.13 0.10 4.00
C MET A 85 -5.57 0.29 5.46
N GLN A 86 -5.40 -0.72 6.31
CA GLN A 86 -6.03 -0.73 7.62
C GLN A 86 -5.48 0.34 8.57
N TYR A 87 -4.19 0.66 8.51
CA TYR A 87 -3.60 1.72 9.32
C TYR A 87 -4.08 3.10 8.87
N GLN A 88 -4.10 3.33 7.56
CA GLN A 88 -4.56 4.57 6.91
C GLN A 88 -5.99 4.94 7.30
N ILE A 89 -6.87 3.94 7.40
CA ILE A 89 -8.30 4.15 7.66
C ILE A 89 -8.58 4.24 9.16
N ARG A 90 -7.93 3.39 9.99
CA ARG A 90 -8.17 3.38 11.45
C ARG A 90 -7.55 4.58 12.16
N ASP A 91 -6.34 4.98 11.75
CA ASP A 91 -5.63 6.12 12.32
C ASP A 91 -5.09 7.03 11.21
N PRO A 92 -5.97 7.80 10.54
CA PRO A 92 -5.56 8.71 9.47
C PRO A 92 -4.60 9.80 9.97
N LYS A 93 -4.67 10.16 11.25
CA LYS A 93 -3.75 11.13 11.86
C LYS A 93 -2.37 10.53 12.03
N GLY A 94 -2.26 9.35 12.64
CA GLY A 94 -0.99 8.62 12.79
C GLY A 94 -0.36 8.28 11.43
N PHE A 95 -1.16 7.93 10.43
CA PHE A 95 -0.66 7.74 9.07
C PHE A 95 -0.13 9.04 8.45
N ALA A 96 -0.83 10.17 8.62
CA ALA A 96 -0.35 11.47 8.14
C ALA A 96 0.94 11.92 8.84
N GLU A 97 1.06 11.70 10.14
CA GLU A 97 2.28 11.98 10.91
C GLU A 97 3.45 11.12 10.44
N MET A 98 3.20 9.86 10.12
CA MET A 98 4.20 8.96 9.53
C MET A 98 4.67 9.46 8.15
N LEU A 99 3.75 9.87 7.28
CA LEU A 99 4.10 10.44 5.97
C LEU A 99 4.90 11.74 6.10
N ALA A 100 4.52 12.62 7.04
CA ALA A 100 5.26 13.85 7.32
C ALA A 100 6.67 13.54 7.81
N HIS A 101 6.84 12.57 8.70
CA HIS A 101 8.15 12.13 9.18
C HIS A 101 9.04 11.64 8.04
N ILE A 102 8.51 10.81 7.14
CA ILE A 102 9.25 10.32 5.96
C ILE A 102 9.64 11.50 5.05
N ALA A 103 8.72 12.41 4.77
CA ALA A 103 8.98 13.57 3.91
C ALA A 103 10.05 14.52 4.50
N GLU A 104 10.08 14.68 5.82
CA GLU A 104 11.02 15.57 6.50
C GLU A 104 12.39 14.94 6.76
N ARG A 105 12.44 13.63 7.02
CA ARG A 105 13.64 12.94 7.54
C ARG A 105 14.19 11.86 6.62
N ASP A 106 13.49 11.55 5.54
CA ASP A 106 13.84 10.52 4.56
C ASP A 106 14.04 9.12 5.19
N CYS A 107 13.33 8.85 6.30
CA CYS A 107 13.38 7.58 7.00
C CYS A 107 12.02 7.23 7.61
N MET A 108 11.85 5.95 7.94
CA MET A 108 10.65 5.45 8.62
C MET A 108 10.68 5.83 10.11
N PRO A 109 9.59 6.35 10.69
CA PRO A 109 9.51 6.50 12.14
C PRO A 109 9.51 5.15 12.84
N GLU A 110 9.93 5.12 14.10
CA GLU A 110 9.86 3.92 14.94
C GLU A 110 8.40 3.64 15.32
N LEU A 111 7.73 2.80 14.53
CA LEU A 111 6.38 2.32 14.83
C LEU A 111 6.47 0.87 15.35
N PRO A 112 5.77 0.54 16.46
CA PRO A 112 5.94 -0.75 17.15
C PRO A 112 5.47 -1.96 16.34
N PHE A 113 4.65 -1.73 15.32
CA PHE A 113 4.09 -2.76 14.45
C PHE A 113 4.87 -2.94 13.14
N ILE A 114 5.93 -2.17 12.88
CA ILE A 114 6.78 -2.39 11.70
C ILE A 114 7.70 -3.57 11.99
N ARG A 115 7.66 -4.61 11.14
CA ARG A 115 8.64 -5.71 11.21
C ARG A 115 10.05 -5.16 10.98
N LYS A 116 10.98 -5.57 11.83
CA LYS A 116 12.42 -5.29 11.68
C LYS A 116 13.07 -6.18 10.64
#